data_AF-A0A951F5V5-F1
#
_entry.id   AF-A0A951F5V5-F1
#
_cell.length_a   1.000
_cell.length_b   1.000
_cell.length_c   1.000
_cell.angle_alpha   90.00
_cell.angle_beta   90.00
_cell.angle_gamma   90.00
#
_symmetry.space_group_name_H-M   'P 1'
#
loop_
_entity.id
_entity.type
_entity.pdbx_description
1 polymer ?
#
loop_
_entity_poly.entity_id
_entity_poly.type
_entity_poly.pdbx_seq_one_letter_code
_entity_poly.pdbx_strand_id
1 'polypeptide(L)'
;MKARTKLLGLPLRFALGLSAPALALVCFSATASAQSYDLFQTSSGAYVDLSSMGLGSVNLQGIPIQGSTGNTDTMMQRGTLNNNVYPVVCYALFMESTSPVTYNGQLVDVYITVNNTAGSANPIPESVLPQPDSITQPTGNTVTLTSSSTFNSNISVNADVILVTHGGSVTNSANIVGHQGAPSINLSTTNSTYSSTAPSGYPNSSAYPSGGFYPIPKHTGPHPVIPSSCGNSAQTRTQSPAANMIAKPACISYVQAY
;
A
#
# COMPACT_ATOMS: atom_id res chain seq x y z
N MET A 1 -82.97 -44.74 -4.79
CA MET A 1 -82.44 -44.73 -6.18
C MET A 1 -81.00 -44.21 -6.09
N LYS A 2 -79.93 -45.00 -6.07
CA LYS A 2 -79.37 -45.95 -7.06
C LYS A 2 -79.00 -45.27 -8.40
N ALA A 3 -77.72 -44.90 -8.54
CA ALA A 3 -76.94 -45.07 -9.77
C ALA A 3 -75.42 -45.07 -9.44
N ARG A 4 -74.73 -46.13 -9.88
CA ARG A 4 -73.28 -46.36 -9.84
C ARG A 4 -72.70 -46.05 -11.23
N THR A 5 -71.50 -45.47 -11.33
CA THR A 5 -70.66 -45.49 -12.55
C THR A 5 -69.19 -45.41 -12.14
N LYS A 6 -68.46 -46.54 -12.04
CA LYS A 6 -67.58 -47.23 -13.02
C LYS A 6 -66.25 -46.51 -13.35
N LEU A 7 -65.16 -47.22 -12.99
CA LEU A 7 -63.74 -46.98 -13.30
C LEU A 7 -63.41 -47.06 -14.80
N LEU A 8 -62.45 -46.23 -15.23
CA LEU A 8 -61.37 -46.51 -16.20
C LEU A 8 -60.14 -45.73 -15.69
N GLY A 9 -58.93 -46.23 -15.49
CA GLY A 9 -58.25 -47.38 -16.07
C GLY A 9 -57.40 -46.96 -17.26
N LEU A 10 -56.23 -46.33 -17.06
CA LEU A 10 -55.19 -46.15 -18.09
C LEU A 10 -53.77 -46.05 -17.47
N PRO A 11 -52.73 -46.40 -18.25
CA PRO A 11 -51.59 -47.18 -17.78
C PRO A 11 -50.35 -46.37 -17.39
N LEU A 12 -49.59 -47.00 -16.49
CA LEU A 12 -48.20 -46.74 -16.17
C LEU A 12 -47.33 -46.85 -17.42
N ARG A 13 -46.56 -45.79 -17.73
CA ARG A 13 -45.40 -45.86 -18.63
C ARG A 13 -44.19 -45.24 -17.95
N PHE A 14 -43.21 -46.09 -17.70
CA PHE A 14 -41.82 -45.74 -17.40
C PHE A 14 -41.18 -45.09 -18.63
N ALA A 15 -40.54 -43.94 -18.45
CA ALA A 15 -39.55 -43.42 -19.38
C ALA A 15 -38.38 -42.83 -18.57
N LEU A 16 -37.25 -43.52 -18.60
CA LEU A 16 -35.93 -42.93 -18.36
C LEU A 16 -35.62 -41.97 -19.52
N GLY A 17 -35.11 -40.77 -19.24
CA GLY A 17 -34.69 -39.85 -20.29
C GLY A 17 -34.02 -38.57 -19.79
N LEU A 18 -32.71 -38.67 -19.60
CA LEU A 18 -31.66 -37.70 -19.94
C LEU A 18 -31.71 -36.24 -19.43
N SER A 19 -30.65 -35.93 -18.66
CA SER A 19 -29.84 -34.70 -18.66
C SER A 19 -30.52 -33.37 -18.36
N ALA A 20 -30.33 -32.92 -17.12
CA ALA A 20 -30.39 -31.51 -16.75
C ALA A 20 -29.20 -30.74 -17.35
N PRO A 21 -29.44 -29.59 -17.99
CA PRO A 21 -28.55 -28.46 -17.87
C PRO A 21 -29.22 -27.45 -16.93
N ALA A 22 -28.98 -27.61 -15.63
CA ALA A 22 -29.16 -26.48 -14.72
C ALA A 22 -28.10 -25.44 -15.12
N LEU A 23 -28.46 -24.49 -15.99
CA LEU A 23 -27.70 -23.27 -16.18
C LEU A 23 -27.78 -22.48 -14.86
N ALA A 24 -26.90 -22.83 -13.93
CA ALA A 24 -26.55 -21.97 -12.82
C ALA A 24 -25.77 -20.80 -13.42
N LEU A 25 -26.50 -19.77 -13.84
CA LEU A 25 -25.93 -18.45 -14.09
C LEU A 25 -25.51 -17.90 -12.72
N VAL A 26 -24.29 -18.25 -12.30
CA VAL A 26 -23.64 -17.65 -11.14
C VAL A 26 -23.35 -16.21 -11.55
N CYS A 27 -24.30 -15.32 -11.31
CA CYS A 27 -24.06 -13.90 -11.27
C CYS A 27 -23.02 -13.68 -10.17
N PHE A 28 -21.74 -13.61 -10.54
CA PHE A 28 -20.74 -12.99 -9.69
C PHE A 28 -21.15 -11.53 -9.56
N SER A 29 -21.90 -11.23 -8.49
CA SER A 29 -22.06 -9.88 -8.00
C SER A 29 -20.66 -9.35 -7.74
N ALA A 30 -20.12 -8.59 -8.69
CA ALA A 30 -18.92 -7.80 -8.48
C ALA A 30 -19.21 -6.91 -7.27
N THR A 31 -18.62 -7.25 -6.13
CA THR A 31 -18.68 -6.43 -4.93
C THR A 31 -18.08 -5.07 -5.29
N ALA A 32 -18.89 -4.03 -5.15
CA ALA A 32 -18.52 -2.68 -5.47
C ALA A 32 -17.28 -2.25 -4.65
N SER A 33 -16.22 -1.89 -5.37
CA SER A 33 -15.02 -1.19 -4.93
C SER A 33 -14.29 -1.76 -3.69
N ALA A 34 -13.53 -2.82 -3.94
CA ALA A 34 -12.37 -3.20 -3.12
C ALA A 34 -11.41 -2.01 -2.98
N GLN A 35 -10.92 -1.76 -1.76
CA GLN A 35 -9.84 -0.81 -1.50
C GLN A 35 -8.68 -1.05 -2.50
N SER A 36 -8.11 0.02 -3.03
CA SER A 36 -7.01 -0.07 -4.00
C SER A 36 -5.80 0.71 -3.50
N TYR A 37 -4.60 0.28 -3.90
CA TYR A 37 -3.35 0.75 -3.32
C TYR A 37 -2.39 1.26 -4.37
N ASP A 38 -1.86 2.46 -4.19
CA ASP A 38 -0.70 2.95 -4.92
C ASP A 38 0.56 2.59 -4.14
N LEU A 39 1.44 1.84 -4.78
CA LEU A 39 2.69 1.38 -4.22
C LEU A 39 3.81 2.21 -4.84
N PHE A 40 4.53 2.92 -3.99
CA PHE A 40 5.58 3.84 -4.38
C PHE A 40 6.91 3.45 -3.76
N GLN A 41 7.98 3.85 -4.45
CA GLN A 41 9.31 3.89 -3.90
C GLN A 41 9.83 5.33 -3.92
N THR A 42 10.54 5.68 -2.87
CA THR A 42 11.22 6.95 -2.67
C THR A 42 12.37 7.05 -3.66
N SER A 43 12.40 8.15 -4.41
CA SER A 43 13.51 8.53 -5.28
C SER A 43 14.52 9.42 -4.54
N SER A 44 15.60 9.82 -5.20
CA SER A 44 16.65 10.62 -4.56
C SER A 44 16.16 12.01 -4.14
N GLY A 45 16.78 12.55 -3.08
CA GLY A 45 16.50 13.91 -2.60
C GLY A 45 15.38 14.00 -1.56
N ALA A 46 14.96 12.87 -0.98
CA ALA A 46 14.05 12.90 0.15
C ALA A 46 14.73 13.42 1.43
N TYR A 47 14.03 14.23 2.21
CA TYR A 47 14.53 14.78 3.45
C TYR A 47 13.39 15.10 4.43
N VAL A 48 13.75 15.34 5.69
CA VAL A 48 12.84 15.87 6.73
C VAL A 48 13.54 17.01 7.47
N ASP A 49 12.81 18.07 7.76
CA ASP A 49 13.31 19.16 8.61
C ASP A 49 12.95 18.90 10.07
N LEU A 50 13.96 18.57 10.87
CA LEU A 50 13.89 18.30 12.30
C LEU A 50 14.60 19.40 13.11
N SER A 51 14.62 20.63 12.60
CA SER A 51 15.18 21.79 13.32
C SER A 51 14.52 22.02 14.68
N SER A 52 13.23 21.65 14.84
CA SER A 52 12.55 21.69 16.15
C SER A 52 13.15 20.75 17.19
N MET A 53 13.87 19.70 16.76
CA MET A 53 14.64 18.78 17.59
C MET A 53 16.12 19.16 17.69
N GLY A 54 16.55 20.24 17.03
CA GLY A 54 17.96 20.62 16.92
C GLY A 54 18.78 19.76 15.94
N LEU A 55 18.14 18.95 15.09
CA LEU A 55 18.81 18.03 14.16
C LEU A 55 19.00 18.62 12.75
N GLY A 56 18.30 19.72 12.44
CA GLY A 56 18.34 20.34 11.11
C GLY A 56 17.65 19.49 10.03
N SER A 57 18.10 19.63 8.79
CA SER A 57 17.60 18.84 7.66
C SER A 57 18.31 17.48 7.60
N VAL A 58 17.54 16.40 7.63
CA VAL A 58 18.02 15.02 7.58
C VAL A 58 17.63 14.39 6.25
N ASN A 59 18.62 13.95 5.47
CA ASN A 59 18.39 13.25 4.21
C ASN A 59 17.89 11.82 4.50
N LEU A 60 16.90 11.38 3.72
CA LEU A 60 16.21 10.12 3.91
C LEU A 60 16.33 9.23 2.67
N GLN A 61 16.17 7.93 2.89
CA GLN A 61 15.95 6.92 1.87
C GLN A 61 14.76 6.04 2.26
N GLY A 62 14.08 5.47 1.27
CA GLY A 62 13.01 4.50 1.50
C GLY A 62 13.53 3.15 1.96
N ILE A 63 12.82 2.55 2.93
CA ILE A 63 13.00 1.15 3.34
C ILE A 63 11.81 0.34 2.81
N PRO A 64 12.05 -0.78 2.11
CA PRO A 64 10.98 -1.69 1.71
C PRO A 64 10.17 -2.15 2.92
N ILE A 65 8.86 -1.92 2.88
CA ILE A 65 7.94 -2.24 3.98
C ILE A 65 7.92 -3.74 4.26
N GLN A 66 7.75 -4.56 3.21
CA GLN A 66 7.70 -6.02 3.33
C GLN A 66 7.97 -6.70 1.99
N GLY A 67 8.36 -7.98 2.04
CA GLY A 67 8.71 -8.73 0.82
C GLY A 67 7.58 -8.85 -0.19
N SER A 68 6.31 -8.89 0.25
CA SER A 68 5.15 -8.97 -0.64
C SER A 68 4.88 -7.69 -1.44
N THR A 69 5.54 -6.58 -1.10
CA THR A 69 5.39 -5.28 -1.78
C THR A 69 6.64 -4.87 -2.57
N GLY A 70 7.62 -5.77 -2.78
CA GLY A 70 8.85 -5.42 -3.51
C GLY A 70 9.61 -4.27 -2.84
N ASN A 71 10.07 -3.28 -3.62
CA ASN A 71 10.80 -2.10 -3.09
C ASN A 71 9.88 -1.00 -2.54
N THR A 72 8.60 -1.30 -2.29
CA THR A 72 7.65 -0.29 -1.83
C THR A 72 7.99 0.17 -0.42
N ASP A 73 8.24 1.47 -0.27
CA ASP A 73 8.43 2.15 1.02
C ASP A 73 7.26 3.06 1.38
N THR A 74 6.37 3.34 0.42
CA THR A 74 5.21 4.23 0.62
C THR A 74 3.98 3.61 -0.03
N MET A 75 2.88 3.53 0.72
CA MET A 75 1.61 3.00 0.26
C MET A 75 0.52 4.04 0.46
N MET A 76 -0.20 4.39 -0.60
CA MET A 76 -1.41 5.20 -0.51
C MET A 76 -2.62 4.29 -0.74
N GLN A 77 -3.60 4.34 0.15
CA GLN A 77 -4.87 3.66 -0.05
C GLN A 77 -5.87 4.63 -0.67
N ARG A 78 -6.52 4.21 -1.75
CA ARG A 78 -7.64 4.92 -2.35
C ARG A 78 -8.96 4.26 -1.94
N GLY A 79 -9.92 5.10 -1.55
CA GLY A 79 -11.31 4.69 -1.37
C GLY A 79 -12.07 4.62 -2.68
N THR A 80 -13.40 4.62 -2.59
CA THR A 80 -14.28 4.53 -3.76
C THR A 80 -14.26 5.83 -4.58
N LEU A 81 -14.18 5.70 -5.90
CA LEU A 81 -14.30 6.84 -6.82
C LEU A 81 -15.71 7.44 -6.73
N ASN A 82 -15.80 8.75 -6.49
CA ASN A 82 -17.06 9.49 -6.53
C ASN A 82 -16.84 10.84 -7.23
N ASN A 83 -17.61 11.12 -8.28
CA ASN A 83 -17.50 12.36 -9.07
C ASN A 83 -16.06 12.69 -9.49
N ASN A 84 -15.33 11.70 -10.03
CA ASN A 84 -13.92 11.79 -10.41
C ASN A 84 -12.94 12.07 -9.26
N VAL A 85 -13.37 11.93 -8.00
CA VAL A 85 -12.52 12.11 -6.82
C VAL A 85 -12.36 10.79 -6.07
N TYR A 86 -11.12 10.39 -5.85
CA TYR A 86 -10.75 9.37 -4.88
C TYR A 86 -10.41 10.05 -3.54
N PRO A 87 -11.04 9.66 -2.42
CA PRO A 87 -10.46 9.93 -1.11
C PRO A 87 -9.21 9.05 -0.95
N VAL A 88 -8.14 9.60 -0.39
CA VAL A 88 -6.87 8.87 -0.21
C VAL A 88 -6.32 9.02 1.20
N VAL A 89 -5.60 8.01 1.67
CA VAL A 89 -4.90 8.03 2.96
C VAL A 89 -3.50 7.47 2.76
N CYS A 90 -2.49 8.06 3.41
CA CYS A 90 -1.18 7.43 3.50
C CYS A 90 -1.32 6.19 4.39
N TYR A 91 -1.33 5.02 3.78
CA TYR A 91 -1.63 3.76 4.44
C TYR A 91 -0.40 3.25 5.21
N ALA A 92 0.77 3.36 4.57
CA ALA A 92 2.05 3.04 5.18
C ALA A 92 3.19 3.91 4.59
N LEU A 93 4.20 4.21 5.39
CA LEU A 93 5.44 4.89 5.00
C LEU A 93 6.58 4.34 5.84
N PHE A 94 7.73 4.02 5.24
CA PHE A 94 8.93 3.62 5.97
C PHE A 94 10.20 4.20 5.35
N MET A 95 10.83 5.13 6.04
CA MET A 95 12.07 5.77 5.61
C MET A 95 13.09 5.79 6.74
N GLU A 96 14.37 5.91 6.37
CA GLU A 96 15.49 6.03 7.29
C GLU A 96 16.48 7.08 6.80
N SER A 97 17.20 7.71 7.73
CA SER A 97 18.30 8.61 7.43
C SER A 97 19.40 7.94 6.62
N THR A 98 19.92 8.62 5.60
CA THR A 98 21.07 8.12 4.81
C THR A 98 22.40 8.19 5.56
N SER A 99 22.45 8.90 6.69
CA SER A 99 23.62 9.06 7.55
C SER A 99 23.16 9.32 8.98
N PRO A 100 23.88 8.84 10.00
CA PRO A 100 23.52 9.10 11.39
C PRO A 100 23.62 10.59 11.71
N VAL A 101 22.83 11.03 12.69
CA VAL A 101 22.83 12.39 13.23
C VAL A 101 23.18 12.37 14.72
N THR A 102 23.66 13.48 15.26
CA THR A 102 23.96 13.59 16.69
C THR A 102 22.74 14.10 17.45
N TYR A 103 22.20 13.29 18.35
CA TYR A 103 21.09 13.65 19.25
C TYR A 103 21.54 13.46 20.69
N ASN A 104 21.48 14.49 21.53
CA ASN A 104 21.91 14.44 22.94
C ASN A 104 23.32 13.82 23.16
N GLY A 105 24.26 14.08 22.24
CA GLY A 105 25.64 13.60 22.33
C GLY A 105 25.87 12.15 21.87
N GLN A 106 24.84 11.45 21.38
CA GLN A 106 24.95 10.10 20.78
C GLN A 106 24.60 10.13 19.29
N LEU A 107 25.18 9.21 18.52
CA LEU A 107 24.81 8.99 17.13
C LEU A 107 23.54 8.16 17.04
N VAL A 108 22.57 8.64 16.26
CA VAL A 108 21.28 8.00 16.04
C VAL A 108 20.96 7.93 14.55
N ASP A 109 20.20 6.90 14.17
CA ASP A 109 19.52 6.85 12.89
C ASP A 109 18.09 7.39 13.08
N VAL A 110 17.60 8.15 12.10
CA VAL A 110 16.26 8.74 12.11
C VAL A 110 15.37 7.90 11.21
N TYR A 111 14.24 7.43 11.73
CA TYR A 111 13.22 6.76 10.95
C TYR A 111 11.97 7.62 10.85
N ILE A 112 11.36 7.64 9.67
CA ILE A 112 10.05 8.24 9.44
C ILE A 112 9.06 7.12 9.13
N THR A 113 8.02 7.01 9.95
CA THR A 113 7.04 5.93 9.79
C THR A 113 5.60 6.44 9.75
N VAL A 114 4.78 5.73 9.00
CA VAL A 114 3.32 5.81 9.05
C VAL A 114 2.80 4.39 9.03
N ASN A 115 1.99 3.98 10.01
CA ASN A 115 1.30 2.70 10.00
C ASN A 115 -0.19 2.87 10.33
N ASN A 116 -1.00 3.23 9.33
CA ASN A 116 -2.45 3.42 9.48
C ASN A 116 -3.23 2.15 9.11
N THR A 117 -2.60 0.99 9.24
CA THR A 117 -3.17 -0.27 8.75
C THR A 117 -4.01 -1.00 9.80
N ALA A 118 -4.01 -0.52 11.04
CA ALA A 118 -4.80 -1.08 12.13
C ALA A 118 -6.29 -1.13 11.76
N GLY A 119 -6.93 -2.28 11.95
CA GLY A 119 -8.35 -2.49 11.63
C GLY A 119 -8.66 -2.65 10.13
N SER A 120 -7.66 -2.63 9.24
CA SER A 120 -7.84 -2.95 7.83
C SER A 120 -7.86 -4.46 7.57
N ALA A 121 -8.20 -4.86 6.34
CA ALA A 121 -8.20 -6.28 5.94
C ALA A 121 -6.79 -6.90 5.89
N ASN A 122 -5.75 -6.09 5.69
CA ASN A 122 -4.37 -6.53 5.53
C ASN A 122 -3.42 -5.67 6.38
N PRO A 123 -3.48 -5.77 7.73
CA PRO A 123 -2.66 -4.95 8.60
C PRO A 123 -1.17 -5.28 8.46
N ILE A 124 -0.33 -4.25 8.52
CA ILE A 124 1.13 -4.37 8.65
C ILE A 124 1.46 -4.35 10.14
N PRO A 125 2.04 -5.43 10.70
CA PRO A 125 2.32 -5.48 12.13
C PRO A 125 3.43 -4.49 12.52
N GLU A 126 3.40 -3.99 13.76
CA GLU A 126 4.43 -3.08 14.29
C GLU A 126 5.82 -3.72 14.38
N SER A 127 5.91 -5.05 14.37
CA SER A 127 7.18 -5.78 14.23
C SER A 127 7.85 -5.61 12.87
N VAL A 128 7.10 -5.12 11.87
CA VAL A 128 7.57 -4.79 10.53
C VAL A 128 7.65 -3.27 10.34
N LEU A 129 6.61 -2.55 10.74
CA LEU A 129 6.53 -1.09 10.61
C LEU A 129 6.11 -0.44 11.95
N PRO A 130 7.09 -0.08 12.80
CA PRO A 130 6.82 0.50 14.12
C PRO A 130 6.11 1.85 14.04
N GLN A 131 5.23 2.09 15.03
CA GLN A 131 4.41 3.30 15.14
C GLN A 131 4.18 3.61 16.63
N PRO A 132 5.22 4.02 17.40
CA PRO A 132 5.11 4.24 18.84
C PRO A 132 4.09 5.32 19.19
N ASP A 133 3.93 6.35 18.35
CA ASP A 133 2.91 7.38 18.55
C ASP A 133 1.61 7.10 17.77
N SER A 134 0.47 7.36 18.42
CA SER A 134 -0.82 7.36 17.72
C SER A 134 -0.94 8.62 16.85
N ILE A 135 -1.05 8.42 15.54
CA ILE A 135 -1.16 9.52 14.59
C ILE A 135 -2.58 9.62 14.06
N THR A 136 -3.17 10.82 14.21
CA THR A 136 -4.41 11.16 13.52
C THR A 136 -4.08 11.63 12.11
N GLN A 137 -4.62 10.95 11.09
CA GLN A 137 -4.43 11.37 9.71
C GLN A 137 -5.30 12.58 9.35
N PRO A 138 -4.78 13.53 8.55
CA PRO A 138 -5.57 14.63 8.03
C PRO A 138 -6.77 14.14 7.21
N THR A 139 -7.90 14.83 7.33
CA THR A 139 -9.08 14.59 6.50
C THR A 139 -9.02 15.42 5.21
N GLY A 140 -9.77 15.02 4.18
CA GLY A 140 -9.85 15.78 2.92
C GLY A 140 -8.73 15.50 1.91
N ASN A 141 -7.87 14.52 2.20
CA ASN A 141 -6.88 14.02 1.25
C ASN A 141 -7.57 13.43 0.01
N THR A 142 -7.20 13.91 -1.18
CA THR A 142 -7.86 13.52 -2.42
C THR A 142 -6.92 13.37 -3.62
N VAL A 143 -7.34 12.53 -4.56
CA VAL A 143 -6.87 12.46 -5.94
C VAL A 143 -8.06 12.71 -6.85
N THR A 144 -7.98 13.75 -7.68
CA THR A 144 -9.05 14.15 -8.62
C THR A 144 -8.61 13.86 -10.05
N LEU A 145 -9.34 13.01 -10.76
CA LEU A 145 -9.11 12.77 -12.18
C LEU A 145 -9.53 14.01 -12.98
N THR A 146 -8.62 14.54 -13.78
CA THR A 146 -8.88 15.70 -14.65
C THR A 146 -9.10 15.30 -16.10
N SER A 147 -8.66 14.10 -16.48
CA SER A 147 -8.92 13.47 -17.77
C SER A 147 -8.81 11.94 -17.64
N SER A 148 -8.81 11.21 -18.76
CA SER A 148 -8.56 9.77 -18.80
C SER A 148 -7.11 9.37 -18.50
N SER A 149 -6.17 10.33 -18.38
CA SER A 149 -4.75 10.05 -18.14
C SER A 149 -4.07 11.02 -17.19
N THR A 150 -4.80 12.00 -16.65
CA THR A 150 -4.25 13.02 -15.75
C THR A 150 -5.05 13.17 -14.46
N PHE A 151 -4.37 13.58 -13.41
CA PHE A 151 -4.96 13.84 -12.10
C PHE A 151 -4.31 15.03 -11.40
N ASN A 152 -5.05 15.58 -10.44
CA ASN A 152 -4.55 16.49 -9.41
C ASN A 152 -4.59 15.77 -8.06
N SER A 153 -3.73 16.15 -7.13
CA SER A 153 -3.76 15.62 -5.77
C SER A 153 -3.55 16.72 -4.74
N ASN A 154 -4.18 16.55 -3.58
CA ASN A 154 -3.92 17.35 -2.39
C ASN A 154 -3.92 16.40 -1.19
N ILE A 155 -2.75 16.18 -0.61
CA ILE A 155 -2.51 15.16 0.41
C ILE A 155 -1.69 15.79 1.52
N SER A 156 -2.19 15.73 2.75
CA SER A 156 -1.44 16.02 3.97
C SER A 156 -1.12 14.71 4.67
N VAL A 157 0.13 14.53 5.07
CA VAL A 157 0.59 13.32 5.78
C VAL A 157 1.14 13.72 7.14
N ASN A 158 0.64 13.06 8.18
CA ASN A 158 1.24 13.07 9.50
C ASN A 158 2.01 11.75 9.67
N ALA A 159 3.26 11.84 10.11
CA ALA A 159 4.17 10.72 10.28
C ALA A 159 4.82 10.76 11.67
N ASP A 160 5.46 9.67 12.06
CA ASP A 160 6.26 9.58 13.27
C ASP A 160 7.73 9.82 12.94
N VAL A 161 8.46 10.38 13.90
CA VAL A 161 9.92 10.42 13.89
C VAL A 161 10.39 9.50 15.01
N ILE A 162 11.12 8.44 14.66
CA ILE A 162 11.70 7.53 15.64
C ILE A 162 13.21 7.65 15.58
N LEU A 163 13.83 7.99 16.70
CA LEU A 163 15.29 8.05 16.86
C LEU A 163 15.76 6.74 17.46
N VAL A 164 16.69 6.08 16.78
CA VAL A 164 17.23 4.78 17.16
C VAL A 164 18.73 4.90 17.33
N THR A 165 19.31 4.26 18.34
CA THR A 165 20.78 4.15 18.47
C THR A 165 21.39 3.69 17.14
N HIS A 166 22.42 4.38 16.64
CA HIS A 166 22.97 4.10 15.31
C HIS A 166 23.33 2.62 15.11
N GLY A 167 22.85 2.02 14.02
CA GLY A 167 22.99 0.60 13.69
C GLY A 167 22.01 -0.34 14.43
N GLY A 168 21.17 0.19 15.32
CA GLY A 168 20.10 -0.54 15.98
C GLY A 168 18.89 -0.75 15.06
N SER A 169 18.12 -1.80 15.33
CA SER A 169 16.84 -2.01 14.65
C SER A 169 15.74 -1.14 15.26
N VAL A 170 14.99 -0.40 14.44
CA VAL A 170 13.79 0.36 14.84
C VAL A 170 12.67 -0.52 15.37
N THR A 171 12.63 -1.80 14.99
CA THR A 171 11.63 -2.77 15.48
C THR A 171 11.91 -3.29 16.89
N ASN A 172 13.08 -2.98 17.46
CA ASN A 172 13.41 -3.29 18.84
C ASN A 172 13.30 -2.02 19.70
N SER A 173 12.27 -1.96 20.55
CA SER A 173 11.99 -0.80 21.40
C SER A 173 13.14 -0.43 22.34
N ALA A 174 14.02 -1.37 22.70
CA ALA A 174 15.20 -1.08 23.52
C ALA A 174 16.25 -0.21 22.81
N ASN A 175 16.17 -0.10 21.47
CA ASN A 175 17.05 0.77 20.70
C ASN A 175 16.47 2.18 20.48
N ILE A 176 15.18 2.39 20.79
CA ILE A 176 14.52 3.69 20.60
C ILE A 176 14.96 4.63 21.71
N VAL A 177 15.60 5.74 21.35
CA VAL A 177 16.10 6.76 22.28
C VAL A 177 15.25 8.02 22.32
N GLY A 178 14.26 8.11 21.42
CA GLY A 178 13.25 9.16 21.39
C GLY A 178 12.30 8.94 20.23
N HIS A 179 11.07 9.43 20.34
CA HIS A 179 10.13 9.51 19.24
C HIS A 179 9.20 10.70 19.43
N GLN A 180 8.62 11.18 18.34
CA GLN A 180 7.58 12.21 18.33
C GLN A 180 6.92 12.29 16.96
N GLY A 181 5.70 12.83 16.92
CA GLY A 181 5.06 13.22 15.66
C GLY A 181 5.94 14.16 14.83
N ALA A 182 6.15 13.81 13.56
CA ALA A 182 6.80 14.65 12.57
C ALA A 182 5.94 15.88 12.23
N PRO A 183 6.56 16.99 11.80
CA PRO A 183 5.83 18.07 11.15
C PRO A 183 5.00 17.54 9.97
N SER A 184 3.75 17.99 9.87
CA SER A 184 2.86 17.59 8.76
C SER A 184 3.45 18.04 7.43
N ILE A 185 3.47 17.16 6.44
CA ILE A 185 3.89 17.48 5.07
C ILE A 185 2.68 17.60 4.16
N ASN A 186 2.70 18.59 3.27
CA ASN A 186 1.68 18.78 2.24
C ASN A 186 2.26 18.44 0.87
N LEU A 187 1.64 17.48 0.19
CA LEU A 187 1.98 17.01 -1.13
C LEU A 187 0.83 17.36 -2.06
N SER A 188 1.08 18.25 -3.01
CA SER A 188 0.13 18.57 -4.07
C SER A 188 0.74 18.36 -5.44
N THR A 189 -0.10 17.97 -6.38
CA THR A 189 0.29 17.92 -7.80
C THR A 189 -0.83 18.46 -8.66
N THR A 190 -0.45 19.04 -9.80
CA THR A 190 -1.37 19.53 -10.82
C THR A 190 -1.02 18.89 -12.15
N ASN A 191 -2.00 18.33 -12.84
CA ASN A 191 -1.86 17.68 -14.14
C ASN A 191 -0.75 16.61 -14.16
N SER A 192 -0.60 15.85 -13.07
CA SER A 192 0.23 14.64 -13.05
C SER A 192 -0.41 13.58 -13.94
N THR A 193 0.41 12.67 -14.45
CA THR A 193 -0.05 11.57 -15.30
C THR A 193 -0.26 10.30 -14.50
N TYR A 194 -1.20 9.46 -14.89
CA TYR A 194 -1.31 8.09 -14.41
C TYR A 194 -1.45 7.11 -15.59
N SER A 195 -1.13 5.85 -15.36
CA SER A 195 -1.35 4.76 -16.31
C SER A 195 -2.44 3.82 -15.78
N SER A 196 -3.20 3.21 -16.68
CA SER A 196 -4.08 2.07 -16.36
C SER A 196 -3.36 0.73 -16.42
N THR A 197 -2.19 0.71 -17.04
CA THR A 197 -1.32 -0.47 -17.17
C THR A 197 -0.16 -0.36 -16.19
N ALA A 198 0.13 -1.44 -15.48
CA ALA A 198 1.22 -1.48 -14.51
C ALA A 198 2.55 -1.18 -15.20
N PRO A 199 3.44 -0.36 -14.61
CA PRO A 199 4.80 -0.25 -15.09
C PRO A 199 5.53 -1.58 -14.94
N SER A 200 6.59 -1.78 -15.74
CA SER A 200 7.39 -3.01 -15.67
C SER A 200 7.93 -3.25 -14.26
N GLY A 201 7.75 -4.46 -13.77
CA GLY A 201 8.18 -4.85 -12.43
C GLY A 201 7.31 -4.33 -11.29
N TYR A 202 6.20 -3.63 -11.52
CA TYR A 202 5.34 -3.19 -10.41
C TYR A 202 4.92 -4.37 -9.51
N PRO A 203 4.93 -4.24 -8.17
CA PRO A 203 4.58 -5.34 -7.28
C PRO A 203 3.14 -5.83 -7.52
N ASN A 204 3.00 -7.13 -7.73
CA ASN A 204 1.69 -7.79 -7.82
C ASN A 204 1.34 -8.40 -6.47
N SER A 205 0.51 -7.70 -5.69
CA SER A 205 0.06 -8.17 -4.38
C SER A 205 -1.46 -8.36 -4.37
N SER A 206 -1.91 -9.55 -4.00
CA SER A 206 -3.34 -9.82 -3.76
C SER A 206 -3.86 -9.12 -2.50
N ALA A 207 -2.98 -8.85 -1.52
CA ALA A 207 -3.32 -8.10 -0.31
C ALA A 207 -3.44 -6.60 -0.58
N TYR A 208 -2.65 -6.07 -1.53
CA TYR A 208 -2.61 -4.65 -1.86
C TYR A 208 -2.81 -4.45 -3.37
N PRO A 209 -4.02 -4.74 -3.90
CA PRO A 209 -4.27 -4.64 -5.33
C PRO A 209 -4.22 -3.18 -5.80
N SER A 210 -3.59 -2.93 -6.94
CA SER A 210 -3.45 -1.57 -7.49
C SER A 210 -4.75 -0.95 -7.98
N GLY A 211 -5.75 -1.78 -8.33
CA GLY A 211 -7.00 -1.32 -8.92
C GLY A 211 -6.85 -0.68 -10.31
N GLY A 212 -5.71 -0.89 -10.99
CA GLY A 212 -5.49 -0.37 -12.35
C GLY A 212 -5.26 1.14 -12.43
N PHE A 213 -4.75 1.75 -11.36
CA PHE A 213 -4.32 3.15 -11.34
C PHE A 213 -2.87 3.18 -10.87
N TYR A 214 -1.97 3.66 -11.73
CA TYR A 214 -0.53 3.74 -11.45
C TYR A 214 -0.08 5.20 -11.64
N PRO A 215 -0.19 6.03 -10.59
CA PRO A 215 0.12 7.45 -10.67
C PRO A 215 1.62 7.68 -10.81
N ILE A 216 1.98 8.73 -11.55
CA ILE A 216 3.35 9.23 -11.69
C ILE A 216 3.34 10.68 -11.20
N PRO A 217 3.31 10.89 -9.87
CA PRO A 217 3.21 12.22 -9.29
C PRO A 217 4.42 13.08 -9.68
N LYS A 218 4.17 14.34 -10.02
CA LYS A 218 5.22 15.37 -10.16
C LYS A 218 5.07 16.37 -9.02
N HIS A 219 5.53 16.03 -7.83
CA HIS A 219 5.50 16.97 -6.70
C HIS A 219 6.90 17.53 -6.44
N THR A 220 6.97 18.78 -6.01
CA THR A 220 8.20 19.51 -5.66
C THR A 220 8.47 19.51 -4.14
N GLY A 221 8.06 18.44 -3.46
CA GLY A 221 8.08 18.31 -2.00
C GLY A 221 9.22 17.45 -1.43
N PRO A 222 9.33 17.34 -0.10
CA PRO A 222 10.45 16.70 0.59
C PRO A 222 10.52 15.17 0.46
N HIS A 223 9.57 14.54 -0.25
CA HIS A 223 9.46 13.08 -0.34
C HIS A 223 9.22 12.58 -1.78
N PRO A 224 10.13 12.84 -2.75
CA PRO A 224 9.95 12.52 -4.16
C PRO A 224 9.69 11.02 -4.36
N VAL A 225 8.52 10.66 -4.89
CA VAL A 225 8.15 9.26 -5.14
C VAL A 225 7.99 8.93 -6.63
N ILE A 226 8.24 7.67 -6.97
CA ILE A 226 7.93 7.07 -8.27
C ILE A 226 7.17 5.76 -8.06
N PRO A 227 6.46 5.24 -9.08
CA PRO A 227 5.87 3.91 -8.99
C PRO A 227 6.89 2.87 -8.53
N SER A 228 6.47 2.01 -7.61
CA SER A 228 7.33 0.96 -7.10
C SER A 228 7.73 -0.02 -8.20
N SER A 229 8.89 -0.64 -8.01
CA SER A 229 9.41 -1.69 -8.89
C SER A 229 9.88 -2.88 -8.06
N CYS A 230 9.78 -4.07 -8.63
CA CYS A 230 10.46 -5.27 -8.20
C CYS A 230 11.91 -5.14 -8.68
N GLY A 231 12.76 -4.51 -7.87
CA GLY A 231 14.19 -4.53 -8.15
C GLY A 231 14.75 -5.95 -7.94
N ASN A 232 15.48 -6.47 -8.94
CA ASN A 232 16.50 -7.49 -8.72
C ASN A 232 17.72 -6.94 -7.96
N SER A 233 17.77 -5.63 -7.77
CA SER A 233 18.78 -4.99 -6.95
C SER A 233 18.39 -5.21 -5.51
N ALA A 234 19.10 -6.13 -4.84
CA ALA A 234 19.33 -5.95 -3.43
C ALA A 234 19.70 -4.47 -3.23
N GLN A 235 18.82 -3.69 -2.59
CA GLN A 235 19.26 -2.48 -1.92
C GLN A 235 20.32 -3.00 -0.97
N THR A 236 21.58 -2.85 -1.38
CA THR A 236 22.72 -3.16 -0.56
C THR A 236 22.67 -2.11 0.53
N ARG A 237 21.92 -2.42 1.59
CA ARG A 237 22.24 -1.84 2.89
C ARG A 237 23.73 -2.08 3.05
N THR A 238 24.52 -1.02 3.00
CA THR A 238 25.78 -1.00 3.74
C THR A 238 25.43 -0.98 5.22
N GLN A 239 24.81 -2.04 5.72
CA GLN A 239 24.66 -2.31 7.14
C GLN A 239 25.34 -3.66 7.42
N SER A 240 26.21 -3.62 8.42
CA SER A 240 26.90 -4.76 9.02
C SER A 240 25.96 -5.94 9.33
N PRO A 241 26.49 -7.17 9.40
CA PRO A 241 25.68 -8.38 9.36
C PRO A 241 24.89 -8.58 10.67
N ALA A 242 23.56 -8.60 10.57
CA ALA A 242 22.67 -9.21 11.55
C ALA A 242 21.58 -10.01 10.81
N ALA A 243 21.25 -11.16 11.39
CA ALA A 243 20.86 -12.37 10.70
C ALA A 243 19.41 -12.45 10.17
N ASN A 244 19.27 -13.22 9.09
CA ASN A 244 18.12 -14.06 8.72
C ASN A 244 16.72 -13.44 8.74
N MET A 245 16.17 -13.19 7.54
CA MET A 245 15.05 -13.98 6.99
C MET A 245 15.04 -13.86 5.45
N ILE A 246 15.43 -14.93 4.76
CA ILE A 246 15.23 -15.08 3.32
C ILE A 246 13.77 -15.46 3.09
N ALA A 247 12.91 -14.45 2.95
CA ALA A 247 11.68 -14.59 2.17
C ALA A 247 11.99 -14.09 0.77
N LYS A 248 12.09 -15.01 -0.21
CA LYS A 248 12.16 -14.62 -1.62
C LYS A 248 10.89 -13.84 -1.95
N PRO A 249 10.96 -12.57 -2.38
CA PRO A 249 9.77 -11.87 -2.85
C PRO A 249 9.27 -12.59 -4.10
N ALA A 250 8.04 -13.12 -4.04
CA ALA A 250 7.38 -13.68 -5.20
C ALA A 250 6.85 -12.53 -6.08
N CYS A 251 7.75 -11.84 -6.79
CA CYS A 251 7.38 -11.03 -7.93
C CYS A 251 7.12 -11.99 -9.10
N ILE A 252 5.86 -12.31 -9.39
CA ILE A 252 5.50 -13.06 -10.59
C ILE A 252 5.72 -12.13 -11.79
N SER A 253 6.88 -12.23 -12.44
CA SER A 253 7.11 -11.63 -13.75
C SER A 253 6.30 -12.41 -14.78
N TYR A 254 5.24 -11.81 -15.32
CA TYR A 254 4.59 -12.36 -16.52
C TYR A 254 5.52 -12.14 -17.72
N VAL A 255 6.01 -13.23 -18.32
CA VAL A 255 6.58 -13.18 -19.66
C VAL A 255 5.40 -13.07 -20.63
N GLN A 256 5.24 -11.92 -21.30
CA GLN A 256 4.30 -11.83 -22.42
C GLN A 256 4.85 -12.69 -23.56
N ALA A 257 4.16 -13.79 -23.87
CA ALA A 257 4.34 -14.49 -25.14
C ALA A 257 3.68 -13.64 -26.23
N TYR A 258 4.44 -13.32 -27.28
CA TYR A 258 3.94 -12.70 -28.52
C TYR A 258 3.17 -13.72 -29.36
#